data_AF-A0A832DN64-F1
#
_entry.id   AF-A0A832DN64-F1
#
_cell.length_a   1.000
_cell.length_b   1.000
_cell.length_c   1.000
_cell.angle_alpha   90.00
_cell.angle_beta   90.00
_cell.angle_gamma   90.00
#
_symmetry.space_group_name_H-M   'P 1'
#
loop_
_entity.id
_entity.type
_entity.pdbx_description
1 polymer ?
#
loop_
_entity_poly.entity_id
_entity_poly.type
_entity_poly.pdbx_seq_one_letter_code
_entity_poly.pdbx_strand_id
1 'polypeptide(L)'
;MTTLPPPKVKPFPDDSLEKKVYNIIESFKENLPIMNDRNRLAFSLFKYLNGEGDEPLVAVKTNKLKIVGLTAEELAKRIDEEIKKIK
;
A
#
# COMPACT_ATOMS: atom_id res chain seq x y z
N MET A 1 -9.33 32.72 21.05
CA MET A 1 -9.40 31.65 20.03
C MET A 1 -9.57 30.31 20.73
N THR A 2 -10.80 29.90 21.04
CA THR A 2 -11.07 28.54 21.56
C THR A 2 -11.33 27.63 20.37
N THR A 3 -10.30 26.94 19.90
CA THR A 3 -10.44 25.96 18.81
C THR A 3 -11.15 24.72 19.34
N LEU A 4 -12.28 24.37 18.73
CA LEU A 4 -12.96 23.10 18.98
C LEU A 4 -12.02 21.91 18.71
N PRO A 5 -12.22 20.78 19.41
CA PRO A 5 -11.46 19.58 19.12
C PRO A 5 -11.68 19.15 17.66
N PRO A 6 -10.66 18.59 17.00
CA PRO A 6 -10.78 18.15 15.63
C PRO A 6 -11.88 17.07 15.50
N PRO A 7 -12.61 17.06 14.37
CA PRO A 7 -13.63 16.05 14.13
C PRO A 7 -13.04 14.64 14.15
N LYS A 8 -13.79 13.68 14.70
CA LYS A 8 -13.36 12.28 14.75
C LYS A 8 -13.24 11.72 13.33
N VAL A 9 -12.08 11.17 13.00
CA VAL A 9 -11.85 10.45 11.74
C VAL A 9 -12.59 9.13 11.79
N LYS A 10 -13.39 8.83 10.76
CA LYS A 10 -14.00 7.50 10.57
C LYS A 10 -12.95 6.59 9.91
N PRO A 11 -12.39 5.58 10.61
CA PRO A 11 -11.47 4.65 9.98
C PRO A 11 -12.22 3.78 8.97
N PHE A 12 -11.50 3.32 7.94
CA PHE A 12 -12.03 2.29 7.06
C PHE A 12 -12.36 1.01 7.84
N PRO A 13 -13.41 0.28 7.45
CA PRO A 13 -13.73 -1.03 8.01
C PRO A 13 -12.51 -1.97 7.90
N ASP A 14 -12.22 -2.74 8.94
CA ASP A 14 -11.06 -3.65 8.97
C ASP A 14 -11.15 -4.78 7.94
N ASP A 15 -12.37 -5.10 7.51
CA ASP A 15 -12.61 -6.14 6.52
C ASP A 15 -12.51 -5.64 5.07
N SER A 16 -12.34 -4.33 4.85
CA SER A 16 -12.22 -3.79 3.50
C SER A 16 -10.92 -4.25 2.84
N LEU A 17 -10.99 -4.58 1.55
CA LEU A 17 -9.82 -4.93 0.74
C LEU A 17 -8.74 -3.83 0.80
N GLU A 18 -9.18 -2.57 0.82
CA GLU A 18 -8.30 -1.42 0.95
C GLU A 18 -7.48 -1.50 2.24
N LYS A 19 -8.11 -1.70 3.40
CA LYS A 19 -7.40 -1.74 4.68
C LYS A 19 -6.43 -2.92 4.78
N LYS A 20 -6.79 -4.07 4.20
CA LYS A 20 -5.90 -5.23 4.09
C LYS A 20 -4.65 -4.93 3.27
N VAL A 21 -4.81 -4.31 2.10
CA VAL A 21 -3.68 -3.94 1.22
C VAL A 21 -2.77 -2.90 1.88
N TYR A 22 -3.34 -1.87 2.51
CA TYR A 22 -2.55 -0.86 3.22
C TYR A 22 -1.77 -1.46 4.40
N ASN A 23 -2.38 -2.39 5.16
CA ASN A 23 -1.68 -3.09 6.25
C ASN A 23 -0.52 -3.96 5.76
N ILE A 24 -0.69 -4.66 4.64
CA ILE A 24 0.40 -5.44 4.02
C ILE A 24 1.57 -4.50 3.71
N ILE A 25 1.31 -3.35 3.10
CA ILE A 25 2.39 -2.46 2.68
C ILE A 25 3.05 -1.75 3.86
N GLU A 26 2.29 -1.47 4.91
CA GLU A 26 2.84 -0.93 6.15
C GLU A 26 3.82 -1.92 6.82
N SER A 27 3.64 -3.23 6.63
CA SER A 27 4.63 -4.22 7.08
C SER A 27 5.99 -4.07 6.39
N PHE A 28 6.02 -3.52 5.17
CA PHE A 28 7.24 -3.23 4.41
C PHE A 28 7.83 -1.84 4.70
N LYS A 29 7.45 -1.18 5.81
CA LYS A 29 7.98 0.15 6.21
C LYS A 29 9.50 0.20 6.31
N GLU A 30 10.15 -0.92 6.59
CA GLU A 30 11.62 -1.01 6.67
C GLU A 30 12.26 -0.90 5.29
N ASN A 31 11.59 -1.42 4.26
CA ASN A 31 12.06 -1.37 2.87
C ASN A 31 11.56 -0.13 2.13
N LEU A 32 10.40 0.40 2.54
CA LEU A 32 9.78 1.61 2.01
C LEU A 32 9.68 2.65 3.14
N PRO A 33 10.75 3.37 3.47
CA PRO A 33 10.75 4.30 4.61
C PRO A 33 9.79 5.48 4.40
N ILE A 34 9.51 5.85 3.15
CA ILE A 34 8.64 6.98 2.82
C ILE A 34 7.18 6.53 2.88
N MET A 35 6.43 7.05 3.86
CA MET A 35 4.99 6.77 4.02
C MET A 35 4.17 7.12 2.77
N ASN A 36 4.49 8.21 2.08
CA ASN A 36 3.79 8.60 0.85
C ASN A 36 3.96 7.56 -0.27
N ASP A 37 5.15 6.95 -0.36
CA ASP A 37 5.46 5.90 -1.33
C ASP A 37 4.65 4.64 -1.02
N ARG A 38 4.56 4.28 0.26
CA ARG A 38 3.71 3.17 0.75
C ARG A 38 2.25 3.39 0.39
N ASN A 39 1.70 4.56 0.68
CA ASN A 39 0.30 4.88 0.39
C ASN A 39 -0.01 4.87 -1.11
N ARG A 40 0.90 5.40 -1.94
CA ARG A 40 0.75 5.37 -3.40
C ARG A 40 0.75 3.94 -3.93
N LEU A 41 1.67 3.11 -3.44
CA LEU A 41 1.73 1.70 -3.82
C LEU A 41 0.47 0.94 -3.36
N ALA A 42 -0.01 1.19 -2.13
CA ALA A 42 -1.24 0.60 -1.60
C ALA A 42 -2.44 0.89 -2.46
N PHE A 43 -2.59 2.14 -2.85
CA PHE A 43 -3.68 2.56 -3.71
C PHE A 43 -3.60 1.93 -5.11
N SER A 44 -2.41 1.85 -5.71
CA SER A 44 -2.21 1.16 -7.00
C SER A 44 -2.60 -0.31 -6.93
N LEU A 45 -2.19 -1.01 -5.86
CA LEU A 45 -2.49 -2.43 -5.67
C LEU A 45 -3.96 -2.69 -5.33
N PHE A 46 -4.59 -1.77 -4.60
CA PHE A 46 -6.03 -1.81 -4.38
C PHE A 46 -6.79 -1.69 -5.70
N LYS A 47 -6.38 -0.79 -6.60
CA LYS A 47 -6.97 -0.70 -7.96
C LYS A 47 -6.76 -1.97 -8.77
N TYR A 48 -5.58 -2.60 -8.68
CA TYR A 48 -5.31 -3.88 -9.33
C TYR A 48 -6.28 -4.97 -8.85
N LEU A 49 -6.54 -5.05 -7.54
CA LEU A 49 -7.52 -5.98 -6.98
C LEU A 49 -8.96 -5.72 -7.46
N ASN A 50 -9.31 -4.46 -7.71
CA ASN A 50 -10.61 -4.09 -8.28
C ASN A 50 -10.69 -4.25 -9.81
N GLY A 51 -9.60 -4.68 -10.47
CA GLY A 51 -9.55 -4.88 -11.92
C GLY A 51 -9.28 -3.60 -12.74
N GLU A 52 -8.94 -2.49 -12.08
CA GLU A 52 -8.74 -1.17 -12.71
C GLU A 52 -7.26 -0.71 -12.67
N GLY A 53 -6.33 -1.57 -12.27
CA GLY A 53 -4.94 -1.22 -12.02
C GLY A 53 -3.91 -2.12 -12.71
N ASP A 54 -2.66 -1.68 -12.66
CA ASP A 54 -1.52 -2.40 -13.21
C ASP A 54 -1.01 -3.48 -12.25
N GLU A 55 -0.32 -4.49 -12.79
CA GLU A 55 0.30 -5.55 -11.99
C GLU A 55 1.26 -4.99 -10.91
N PRO A 56 1.45 -5.73 -9.80
CA PRO A 56 2.32 -5.29 -8.69
C PRO A 56 3.73 -4.87 -9.14
N LEU A 57 4.30 -5.59 -10.10
CA LEU A 57 5.63 -5.29 -10.64
C LEU A 57 5.66 -3.97 -11.42
N VAL A 58 4.61 -3.69 -12.20
CA VAL A 58 4.46 -2.43 -12.92
C VAL A 58 4.19 -1.29 -11.93
N ALA A 59 3.33 -1.50 -10.94
CA ALA A 59 3.03 -0.50 -9.90
C ALA A 59 4.28 -0.08 -9.11
N VAL A 60 5.15 -1.02 -8.74
CA VAL A 60 6.43 -0.73 -8.07
C VAL A 60 7.38 0.05 -8.97
N LYS A 61 7.48 -0.32 -10.26
CA LYS A 61 8.35 0.37 -11.23
C LYS A 61 7.85 1.78 -11.56
N THR A 62 6.55 1.96 -11.78
CA THR A 62 5.93 3.23 -12.17
C THR A 62 5.89 4.25 -11.03
N ASN A 63 5.75 3.79 -9.77
CA ASN A 63 5.66 4.71 -8.64
C ASN A 63 6.99 5.38 -8.24
N LYS A 64 8.13 5.03 -8.84
CA LYS A 64 9.47 5.59 -8.54
C LYS A 64 9.78 5.57 -7.05
N LEU A 65 9.49 4.45 -6.40
CA LEU A 65 9.59 4.28 -4.95
C LEU A 65 11.06 4.31 -4.50
N LYS A 66 11.33 4.90 -3.34
CA LYS A 66 12.63 4.73 -2.67
C LYS A 66 12.66 3.42 -1.91
N ILE A 67 13.23 2.39 -2.53
CA ILE A 67 13.40 1.07 -1.94
C ILE A 67 14.76 1.01 -1.24
N VAL A 68 14.78 0.52 0.01
CA VAL A 68 15.98 0.32 0.81
C VAL A 68 16.16 -1.16 1.11
N GLY A 69 17.34 -1.70 0.79
CA GLY A 69 17.75 -3.06 1.14
C GLY A 69 17.16 -4.19 0.26
N LEU A 70 16.27 -3.90 -0.69
CA LEU A 70 15.69 -4.87 -1.63
C LEU A 70 15.69 -4.32 -3.06
N THR A 71 15.57 -5.21 -4.03
CA THR A 71 15.26 -4.83 -5.41
C THR A 71 13.74 -4.64 -5.61
N ALA A 72 13.37 -3.82 -6.59
CA ALA A 72 11.97 -3.61 -6.97
C ALA A 72 11.22 -4.92 -7.30
N GLU A 73 11.92 -5.90 -7.87
CA GLU A 73 11.32 -7.17 -8.30
C GLU A 73 11.08 -8.11 -7.12
N GLU A 74 11.99 -8.16 -6.14
CA GLU A 74 11.79 -8.94 -4.92
C GLU A 74 10.65 -8.39 -4.08
N LEU A 75 10.54 -7.06 -3.98
CA LEU A 75 9.46 -6.40 -3.26
C LEU A 75 8.11 -6.66 -3.96
N ALA A 76 8.08 -6.59 -5.30
CA ALA A 76 6.89 -6.92 -6.08
C ALA A 76 6.45 -8.38 -5.89
N LYS A 77 7.39 -9.34 -5.86
CA LYS A 77 7.08 -10.77 -5.64
C LYS A 77 6.48 -11.01 -4.26
N ARG A 78 7.07 -10.46 -3.21
CA ARG A 78 6.56 -10.60 -1.83
C ARG A 78 5.15 -10.00 -1.71
N ILE A 79 4.94 -8.85 -2.34
CA ILE A 79 3.61 -8.22 -2.37
C ILE A 79 2.60 -9.09 -3.12
N ASP A 80 2.97 -9.64 -4.28
CA ASP A 80 2.09 -10.52 -5.05
C ASP A 80 1.71 -11.79 -4.27
N GLU A 81 2.65 -12.38 -3.53
CA GLU A 81 2.38 -13.50 -2.62
C GLU A 81 1.40 -13.13 -1.50
N GLU A 82 1.57 -11.97 -0.85
CA GLU A 82 0.65 -11.50 0.19
C GLU A 82 -0.73 -11.12 -0.38
N ILE A 83 -0.80 -10.52 -1.57
CA ILE A 83 -2.06 -10.19 -2.24
C ILE A 83 -2.81 -11.47 -2.66
N LYS A 84 -2.10 -12.50 -3.12
CA LYS A 84 -2.71 -13.80 -3.44
C LYS A 84 -3.32 -14.50 -2.23
N LYS A 85 -2.87 -14.22 -1.00
CA LYS A 85 -3.51 -14.74 0.22
C LYS A 85 -4.85 -14.07 0.53
N ILE A 86 -5.12 -12.88 -0.04
CA ILE A 86 -6.40 -12.16 0.13
C ILE A 86 -7.46 -12.65 -0.87
N LYS A 87 -7.03 -13.16 -2.02
CA LYS A 87 -7.90 -13.63 -3.11
C LYS A 87 -8.43 -15.03 -2.85
#